data_AF-A0A944HE20-F1
#
_entry.id   AF-A0A944HE20-F1
#
_cell.length_a   1.000
_cell.length_b   1.000
_cell.length_c   1.000
_cell.angle_alpha   90.00
_cell.angle_beta   90.00
_cell.angle_gamma   90.00
#
_symmetry.space_group_name_H-M   'P 1'
#
loop_
_entity.id
_entity.type
_entity.pdbx_description
1 polymer ?
#
loop_
_entity_poly.entity_id
_entity_poly.type
_entity_poly.pdbx_seq_one_letter_code
_entity_poly.pdbx_strand_id
1 'polypeptide(L)'
;NTGEGTLVLTGFNPATGLVSYTYDPNVQSSNAPVLDAIAVVVTDDLGIAATGSLDIQITDSVPTAVNDTNVIAEDAASTVSGSVLTNDTVGADTNATPITAATPTLTYGSLVLNADGSYTYTLDNT
;
A
#
# COMPACT_ATOMS: atom_id res chain seq x y z
N ASN A 1 17.62 2.26 11.99
CA ASN A 1 17.25 1.04 11.26
C ASN A 1 17.36 -0.13 12.23
N THR A 2 16.29 -0.90 12.37
CA THR A 2 16.11 -1.99 13.35
C THR A 2 16.25 -3.39 12.70
N GLY A 3 16.48 -3.46 11.39
CA GLY A 3 16.34 -4.67 10.58
C GLY A 3 14.99 -4.68 9.85
N GLU A 4 13.92 -4.46 10.59
CA GLU A 4 12.55 -4.52 10.06
C GLU A 4 11.97 -3.15 9.67
N GLY A 5 12.60 -2.06 10.10
CA GLY A 5 12.18 -0.72 9.74
C GLY A 5 13.14 0.37 10.22
N THR A 6 12.68 1.62 10.13
CA THR A 6 13.39 2.80 10.60
C THR A 6 12.64 3.46 11.74
N LEU A 7 13.13 3.20 12.96
CA LEU A 7 12.75 3.95 14.15
C LEU A 7 13.50 5.30 14.19
N VAL A 8 12.75 6.39 14.40
CA VAL A 8 13.30 7.72 14.69
C VAL A 8 12.66 8.23 15.98
N LEU A 9 13.50 8.53 16.98
CA LEU A 9 13.04 9.20 18.19
C LEU A 9 12.80 10.68 17.90
N THR A 10 11.63 11.18 18.23
CA THR A 10 11.21 12.57 17.98
C THR A 10 11.14 13.41 19.25
N GLY A 11 11.18 12.78 20.43
CA GLY A 11 11.24 13.51 21.69
C GLY A 11 11.34 12.61 22.91
N PHE A 12 11.74 13.21 24.03
CA PHE A 12 11.74 12.60 25.35
C PHE A 12 11.37 13.64 26.41
N ASN A 13 10.39 13.32 27.26
CA ASN A 13 10.03 14.13 28.42
C ASN A 13 10.64 13.50 29.69
N PRO A 14 11.69 14.08 30.28
CA PRO A 14 12.36 13.51 31.45
C PRO A 14 11.52 13.54 32.72
N ALA A 15 10.53 14.43 32.83
CA ALA A 15 9.67 14.51 34.01
C ALA A 15 8.60 13.40 34.03
N THR A 16 8.18 12.90 32.87
CA THR A 16 7.15 11.85 32.75
C THR A 16 7.68 10.52 32.24
N GLY A 17 8.90 10.49 31.68
CA GLY A 17 9.46 9.32 31.01
C GLY A 17 8.88 9.06 29.61
N LEU A 18 8.04 9.96 29.07
CA LEU A 18 7.40 9.75 27.76
C LEU A 18 8.42 9.89 26.62
N VAL A 19 8.51 8.87 25.78
CA VAL A 19 9.28 8.88 24.53
C VAL A 19 8.31 9.03 23.35
N SER A 20 8.60 9.94 22.43
CA SER A 20 7.88 10.10 21.17
C SER A 20 8.75 9.60 20.02
N TYR A 21 8.13 8.93 19.05
CA TYR A 21 8.85 8.35 17.91
C TYR A 21 7.98 8.31 16.66
N THR A 22 8.64 8.13 15.51
CA THR A 22 8.04 7.64 14.27
C THR A 22 8.69 6.31 13.90
N TYR A 23 7.93 5.44 13.26
CA TYR A 23 8.43 4.17 12.74
C TYR A 23 7.95 3.98 11.31
N ASP A 24 8.89 3.69 10.42
CA ASP A 24 8.64 3.40 9.01
C ASP A 24 9.08 1.95 8.70
N PRO A 25 8.16 1.00 8.50
CA PRO A 25 8.50 -0.40 8.25
C PRO A 25 9.14 -0.58 6.88
N ASN A 26 10.11 -1.48 6.79
CA ASN A 26 10.56 -2.00 5.50
C ASN A 26 9.48 -2.93 4.92
N VAL A 27 9.46 -3.09 3.59
CA VAL A 27 8.63 -4.12 2.95
C VAL A 27 9.08 -5.50 3.45
N GLN A 28 8.12 -6.29 3.91
CA GLN A 28 8.36 -7.60 4.52
C GLN A 28 8.17 -8.71 3.50
N SER A 29 9.06 -9.71 3.50
CA SER A 29 8.91 -10.93 2.68
C SER A 29 8.12 -12.01 3.44
N SER A 30 7.00 -11.65 4.05
CA SER A 30 6.16 -12.52 4.87
C SER A 30 4.70 -12.12 4.76
N ASN A 31 3.81 -13.10 4.64
CA ASN A 31 2.35 -12.92 4.71
C ASN A 31 1.80 -13.08 6.15
N ALA A 32 2.64 -13.53 7.09
CA ALA A 32 2.32 -13.55 8.51
C ALA A 32 2.88 -12.28 9.19
N PRO A 33 2.27 -11.81 10.29
CA PRO A 33 2.81 -10.68 11.04
C PRO A 33 4.26 -10.89 11.44
N VAL A 34 5.10 -9.89 11.20
CA VAL A 34 6.51 -9.87 11.59
C VAL A 34 6.65 -9.01 12.84
N LEU A 35 7.36 -9.51 13.86
CA LEU A 35 7.61 -8.77 15.09
C LEU A 35 8.99 -8.12 15.04
N ASP A 36 9.03 -6.79 15.16
CA ASP A 36 10.25 -6.02 15.43
C ASP A 36 10.31 -5.70 16.92
N ALA A 37 11.19 -6.38 17.64
CA ALA A 37 11.38 -6.21 19.08
C ALA A 37 12.62 -5.35 19.34
N ILE A 38 12.40 -4.09 19.74
CA ILE A 38 13.45 -3.09 19.87
C ILE A 38 13.77 -2.88 21.34
N ALA A 39 14.94 -3.34 21.77
CA ALA A 39 15.40 -3.14 23.14
C ALA A 39 15.60 -1.64 23.44
N VAL A 40 14.99 -1.16 24.51
CA VAL A 40 15.10 0.22 25.01
C VAL A 40 15.85 0.20 26.33
N VAL A 41 16.85 1.09 26.45
CA VAL A 41 17.59 1.31 27.68
C VAL A 41 17.45 2.78 28.06
N VAL A 42 16.99 3.03 29.28
CA VAL A 42 16.92 4.38 29.86
C VAL A 42 17.95 4.43 30.99
N THR A 43 18.81 5.44 30.99
CA THR A 43 19.78 5.68 32.05
C THR A 43 19.47 7.00 32.72
N ASP A 44 19.37 7.00 34.05
CA ASP A 44 19.16 8.23 34.83
C ASP A 44 20.47 9.03 35.01
N ASP A 45 20.36 10.17 35.69
CA ASP A 45 21.50 11.06 35.97
C ASP A 45 22.50 10.49 36.98
N LEU A 46 22.11 9.44 37.72
CA LEU A 46 22.97 8.67 38.61
C LEU A 46 23.65 7.49 37.91
N GLY A 47 23.39 7.29 36.61
CA GLY A 47 23.96 6.20 35.82
C GLY A 47 23.27 4.85 36.00
N ILE A 48 22.09 4.81 36.64
CA ILE A 48 21.31 3.59 36.81
C ILE A 48 20.48 3.37 35.55
N ALA A 49 20.59 2.16 34.98
CA ALA A 49 19.87 1.77 33.78
C ALA A 49 18.63 0.92 34.09
N ALA A 50 17.54 1.22 33.39
CA ALA A 50 16.36 0.36 33.28
C ALA A 50 16.20 -0.09 31.82
N THR A 51 15.69 -1.30 31.62
CA THR A 51 15.49 -1.89 30.29
C THR A 51 14.02 -2.18 30.02
N GLY A 52 13.63 -2.12 28.75
CA GLY A 52 12.31 -2.48 28.26
C GLY A 52 12.38 -2.84 26.77
N SER A 53 11.22 -3.10 26.17
CA SER A 53 11.10 -3.35 24.73
C SER A 53 10.01 -2.47 24.14
N LEU A 54 10.26 -1.96 22.93
CA LEU A 54 9.24 -1.45 22.03
C LEU A 54 8.98 -2.54 21.00
N ASP A 55 7.82 -3.19 21.12
CA ASP A 55 7.42 -4.29 20.25
C ASP A 55 6.46 -3.76 19.18
N ILE A 56 6.88 -3.84 17.91
CA ILE A 56 6.10 -3.39 16.76
C ILE A 56 5.73 -4.61 15.92
N GLN A 57 4.42 -4.84 15.77
CA GLN A 57 3.90 -5.88 14.90
C GLN A 57 3.62 -5.29 13.52
N ILE A 58 4.39 -5.71 12.52
CA ILE A 58 4.22 -5.33 11.12
C ILE A 58 3.28 -6.35 10.48
N THR A 59 2.15 -5.88 9.97
CA THR A 59 1.12 -6.71 9.33
C THR A 59 1.16 -6.57 7.82
N ASP A 60 0.91 -7.68 7.13
CA ASP A 60 0.78 -7.70 5.66
C ASP A 60 -0.38 -6.82 5.18
N SER A 61 -0.15 -6.09 4.08
CA SER A 61 -1.16 -5.26 3.43
C SER A 61 -1.76 -6.01 2.23
N VAL A 62 -2.91 -6.64 2.46
CA VAL A 62 -3.56 -7.46 1.42
C VAL A 62 -4.23 -6.57 0.35
N PRO A 63 -4.01 -6.82 -0.95
CA PRO A 63 -4.70 -6.09 -2.01
C PRO A 63 -6.20 -6.41 -2.02
N THR A 64 -7.02 -5.40 -2.31
CA THR A 64 -8.46 -5.55 -2.47
C THR A 64 -8.91 -4.91 -3.77
N ALA A 65 -9.50 -5.72 -4.66
CA ALA A 65 -10.09 -5.26 -5.91
C ALA A 65 -11.61 -5.07 -5.76
N VAL A 66 -12.14 -4.02 -6.37
CA VAL A 66 -13.56 -3.69 -6.39
C VAL A 66 -14.01 -3.57 -7.85
N ASN A 67 -15.12 -4.23 -8.19
CA ASN A 67 -15.60 -4.24 -9.57
C ASN A 67 -15.90 -2.82 -10.09
N ASP A 68 -15.40 -2.52 -11.28
CA ASP A 68 -15.78 -1.35 -12.04
C ASP A 68 -16.99 -1.62 -12.94
N THR A 69 -17.75 -0.56 -13.23
CA THR A 69 -18.82 -0.63 -14.21
C THR A 69 -18.85 0.67 -15.00
N ASN A 70 -19.01 0.54 -16.31
CA ASN A 70 -19.20 1.65 -17.21
C ASN A 70 -20.19 1.28 -18.31
N VAL A 71 -20.89 2.27 -18.86
CA VAL A 71 -21.95 2.05 -19.84
C VAL A 71 -21.74 2.99 -21.02
N ILE A 72 -21.86 2.43 -22.21
CA ILE A 72 -21.95 3.16 -23.47
C ILE A 72 -23.16 2.64 -24.24
N ALA A 73 -23.91 3.54 -24.85
CA ALA A 73 -25.06 3.18 -25.68
C ALA A 73 -24.66 3.26 -27.15
N GLU A 74 -25.31 2.44 -27.98
CA GLU A 74 -25.31 2.63 -29.43
C GLU A 74 -25.81 4.04 -29.80
N ASP A 75 -25.34 4.55 -30.94
CA ASP A 75 -25.70 5.88 -31.48
C ASP A 75 -25.34 7.08 -30.57
N ALA A 76 -24.55 6.87 -29.52
CA ALA A 76 -24.06 7.92 -28.63
C ALA A 76 -22.59 8.26 -28.93
N ALA A 77 -21.70 8.00 -27.98
CA ALA A 77 -20.26 8.08 -28.19
C ALA A 77 -19.73 6.74 -28.72
N SER A 78 -18.63 6.76 -29.47
CA SER A 78 -17.97 5.53 -29.91
C SER A 78 -16.99 4.97 -28.87
N THR A 79 -16.70 5.71 -27.80
CA THR A 79 -15.76 5.27 -26.76
C THR A 79 -16.21 5.62 -25.35
N VAL A 80 -15.75 4.81 -24.38
CA VAL A 80 -15.85 5.10 -22.96
C VAL A 80 -14.54 4.72 -22.27
N SER A 81 -14.11 5.51 -21.29
CA SER A 81 -12.84 5.32 -20.60
C SER A 81 -13.01 5.33 -19.08
N GLY A 82 -12.06 4.72 -18.38
CA GLY A 82 -12.00 4.72 -16.92
C GLY A 82 -10.66 4.20 -16.44
N SER A 83 -10.58 3.86 -15.16
CA SER A 83 -9.43 3.15 -14.59
C SER A 83 -9.90 2.09 -13.61
N VAL A 84 -9.26 0.92 -13.67
CA VAL A 84 -9.53 -0.23 -12.78
C VAL A 84 -8.89 -0.10 -11.40
N LEU A 85 -8.21 1.02 -11.12
CA LEU A 85 -7.50 1.23 -9.86
C LEU A 85 -8.19 2.27 -8.95
N THR A 86 -9.25 2.92 -9.41
CA THR A 86 -9.81 4.10 -8.71
C THR A 86 -10.51 3.76 -7.39
N ASN A 87 -11.00 2.53 -7.27
CA ASN A 87 -11.72 1.97 -6.12
C ASN A 87 -10.96 0.80 -5.48
N ASP A 88 -9.73 0.53 -5.93
CA ASP A 88 -8.90 -0.59 -5.48
C ASP A 88 -7.90 -0.14 -4.41
N THR A 89 -7.47 -1.12 -3.60
CA THR A 89 -6.30 -0.98 -2.73
C THR A 89 -5.23 -1.97 -3.19
N VAL A 90 -4.10 -1.47 -3.69
CA VAL A 90 -3.00 -2.30 -4.24
C VAL A 90 -2.13 -2.94 -3.14
N GLY A 91 -2.11 -2.36 -1.94
CA GLY A 91 -1.17 -2.74 -0.87
C GLY A 91 0.14 -1.96 -0.94
N ALA A 92 1.02 -2.20 0.04
CA ALA A 92 2.32 -1.52 0.20
C ALA A 92 3.49 -2.32 -0.42
N ASP A 93 3.21 -3.44 -1.08
CA ASP A 93 4.20 -4.28 -1.72
C ASP A 93 4.84 -3.60 -2.95
N THR A 94 5.99 -4.13 -3.37
CA THR A 94 6.84 -3.54 -4.42
C THR A 94 6.17 -3.35 -5.79
N ASN A 95 5.07 -4.05 -6.08
CA ASN A 95 4.35 -3.90 -7.34
C ASN A 95 3.19 -2.89 -7.22
N ALA A 96 3.50 -1.60 -7.39
CA ALA A 96 2.51 -0.53 -7.35
C ALA A 96 1.54 -0.51 -8.56
N THR A 97 1.79 -1.31 -9.60
CA THR A 97 0.97 -1.39 -10.83
C THR A 97 0.67 -2.84 -11.18
N PRO A 98 -0.29 -3.49 -10.51
CA PRO A 98 -0.57 -4.93 -10.67
C PRO A 98 -1.30 -5.28 -11.98
N ILE A 99 -1.43 -4.34 -12.91
CA ILE A 99 -2.24 -4.50 -14.10
C ILE A 99 -1.39 -5.01 -15.26
N THR A 100 -1.80 -6.16 -15.82
CA THR A 100 -1.27 -6.64 -17.10
C THR A 100 -2.04 -5.97 -18.23
N ALA A 101 -1.34 -5.19 -19.04
CA ALA A 101 -1.94 -4.54 -20.21
C ALA A 101 -2.51 -5.57 -21.20
N ALA A 102 -3.64 -5.24 -21.82
CA ALA A 102 -4.32 -6.13 -22.76
C ALA A 102 -5.13 -5.33 -23.78
N THR A 103 -5.24 -5.85 -25.00
CA THR A 103 -6.05 -5.25 -26.07
C THR A 103 -7.01 -6.25 -26.70
N PRO A 104 -7.99 -6.79 -25.95
CA PRO A 104 -8.88 -7.81 -26.50
C PRO A 104 -9.90 -7.21 -27.46
N THR A 105 -10.16 -7.92 -28.55
CA THR A 105 -11.33 -7.71 -29.40
C THR A 105 -12.50 -8.47 -28.80
N LEU A 106 -13.61 -7.77 -28.59
CA LEU A 106 -14.86 -8.28 -28.03
C LEU A 106 -15.92 -8.36 -29.13
N THR A 107 -17.08 -8.95 -28.83
CA THR A 107 -18.17 -9.14 -29.81
C THR A 107 -18.69 -7.84 -30.41
N TYR A 108 -18.74 -6.75 -29.62
CA TYR A 108 -19.34 -5.47 -30.02
C TYR A 108 -18.34 -4.31 -30.01
N GLY A 109 -17.04 -4.59 -29.96
CA GLY A 109 -16.04 -3.53 -29.82
C GLY A 109 -14.67 -4.05 -29.41
N SER A 110 -13.80 -3.15 -28.98
CA SER A 110 -12.45 -3.48 -28.52
C SER A 110 -12.14 -2.76 -27.21
N LEU A 111 -11.34 -3.39 -26.36
CA LEU A 111 -10.80 -2.77 -25.15
C LEU A 111 -9.31 -2.54 -25.34
N VAL A 112 -8.81 -1.41 -24.87
CA VAL A 112 -7.40 -1.17 -24.58
C VAL A 112 -7.28 -0.95 -23.08
N LEU A 113 -6.64 -1.89 -22.37
CA LEU A 113 -6.28 -1.79 -20.97
C LEU A 113 -4.77 -1.55 -20.88
N ASN A 114 -4.38 -0.44 -20.27
CA ASN A 114 -2.98 -0.06 -20.07
C ASN A 114 -2.46 -0.63 -18.73
N ALA A 115 -1.14 -0.75 -18.60
CA ALA A 115 -0.50 -1.25 -17.37
C ALA A 115 -0.66 -0.29 -16.17
N ASP A 116 -1.02 0.98 -16.41
CA ASP A 116 -1.35 1.95 -15.36
C ASP A 116 -2.80 1.83 -14.87
N GLY A 117 -3.55 0.84 -15.35
CA GLY A 117 -4.93 0.60 -15.00
C GLY A 117 -5.94 1.46 -15.77
N SER A 118 -5.51 2.46 -16.54
CA SER A 118 -6.40 3.19 -17.43
C SER A 118 -6.89 2.29 -18.57
N TYR A 119 -8.14 2.46 -18.96
CA TYR A 119 -8.71 1.71 -20.08
C TYR A 119 -9.57 2.59 -20.99
N THR A 120 -9.70 2.16 -22.24
CA THR A 120 -10.67 2.68 -23.21
C THR A 120 -11.35 1.52 -23.89
N TYR A 121 -12.68 1.49 -23.84
CA TYR A 121 -13.50 0.62 -24.68
C TYR A 121 -14.00 1.42 -25.88
N THR A 122 -13.87 0.84 -27.08
CA THR A 122 -14.36 1.39 -28.34
C THR A 122 -15.48 0.50 -28.86
N LEU A 123 -16.68 1.06 -28.99
CA LEU A 123 -17.85 0.40 -29.59
C LEU A 123 -17.64 0.27 -31.11
N ASP A 124 -17.83 -0.94 -31.63
CA ASP A 124 -17.92 -1.17 -33.06
C ASP A 124 -19.34 -0.83 -33.54
N ASN A 125 -19.44 0.15 -34.44
CA ASN A 125 -20.72 0.60 -35.02
C ASN A 125 -20.84 0.20 -36.51
N THR A 126 -20.05 -0.78 -36.96
CA THR A 126 -20.05 -1.24 -38.36
C THR A 126 -21.07 -2.34 -38.64
#